data_AF-A0AA41VXY3-F1
#
_entry.id   AF-A0AA41VXY3-F1
#
_cell.length_a   1.000
_cell.length_b   1.000
_cell.length_c   1.000
_cell.angle_alpha   90.00
_cell.angle_beta   90.00
_cell.angle_gamma   90.00
#
_symmetry.space_group_name_H-M   'P 1'
#
loop_
_entity.id
_entity.type
_entity.pdbx_description
1 polymer ?
#
loop_
_entity_poly.entity_id
_entity_poly.type
_entity_poly.pdbx_seq_one_letter_code
_entity_poly.pdbx_strand_id
1 'polypeptide(L)'
;MNRKELVRKDCVYYNTPSMIAPAALENVHSCENWLPRRGMSAWRVAGIIHALEGWETHECGNSASLMVEEDIDKVWAATLRHGFRPLNVPIAKA
;
A
#
# COMPACT_ATOMS: atom_id res chain seq x y z
N MET A 1 -19.57 14.12 5.37
CA MET A 1 -20.11 12.98 6.13
C MET A 1 -19.15 12.69 7.28
N ASN A 2 -19.58 12.92 8.51
CA ASN A 2 -18.73 12.78 9.69
C ASN A 2 -18.57 11.28 10.02
N ARG A 3 -17.37 10.70 9.84
CA ARG A 3 -17.14 9.25 10.01
C ARG A 3 -17.49 8.73 11.41
N LYS A 4 -17.60 9.61 12.41
CA LYS A 4 -17.88 9.26 13.81
C LYS A 4 -19.25 8.60 14.04
N GLU A 5 -20.24 8.83 13.17
CA GLU A 5 -21.61 8.31 13.37
C GLU A 5 -21.83 6.89 12.83
N LEU A 6 -20.87 6.31 12.11
CA LEU A 6 -21.01 5.01 11.40
C LEU A 6 -20.08 3.90 11.91
N VAL A 7 -19.37 4.11 13.01
CA VAL A 7 -18.42 3.13 13.56
C VAL A 7 -19.14 2.28 14.61
N ARG A 8 -19.28 0.96 14.37
CA ARG A 8 -19.87 0.06 15.38
C ARG A 8 -18.87 -0.20 16.50
N LYS A 9 -19.37 -0.22 17.75
CA LYS A 9 -18.58 -0.41 18.98
C LYS A 9 -17.91 -1.77 19.11
N ASP A 10 -18.42 -2.77 18.40
CA ASP A 10 -17.93 -4.14 18.41
C ASP A 10 -17.01 -4.47 17.21
N CYS A 11 -16.62 -3.47 16.42
CA CYS A 11 -15.79 -3.64 15.23
C CYS A 11 -14.45 -2.91 15.34
N VAL A 12 -13.40 -3.53 14.80
CA VAL A 12 -12.11 -2.90 14.56
C VAL A 12 -12.01 -2.61 13.07
N TYR A 13 -11.85 -1.33 12.72
CA TYR A 13 -11.75 -0.90 11.34
C TYR A 13 -10.29 -0.69 10.97
N TYR A 14 -9.82 -1.45 9.99
CA TYR A 14 -8.51 -1.27 9.39
C TYR A 14 -8.62 -0.41 8.14
N ASN A 15 -7.59 0.37 7.87
CA ASN A 15 -7.43 1.02 6.58
C ASN A 15 -6.74 0.04 5.62
N THR A 16 -7.09 0.13 4.34
CA THR A 16 -6.35 -0.57 3.29
C THR A 16 -4.85 -0.23 3.41
N PRO A 17 -3.95 -1.22 3.39
CA PRO A 17 -2.51 -0.98 3.40
C PRO A 17 -2.15 0.06 2.33
N SER A 18 -1.60 1.18 2.77
CA SER A 18 -1.31 2.33 1.93
C SER A 18 0.02 2.94 2.35
N MET A 19 0.68 3.59 1.40
CA MET A 19 1.99 4.20 1.58
C MET A 19 1.99 5.62 1.00
N ILE A 20 2.82 6.48 1.57
CA ILE A 20 3.18 7.77 1.02
C ILE A 20 4.27 7.56 -0.03
N ALA A 21 4.02 8.06 -1.23
CA ALA A 21 5.00 8.08 -2.32
C ALA A 21 6.23 8.96 -1.98
N PRO A 22 7.41 8.69 -2.56
CA PRO A 22 8.60 9.54 -2.42
C PRO A 22 8.41 10.92 -3.07
N ALA A 23 9.19 11.92 -2.65
CA ALA A 23 9.05 13.31 -3.14
C ALA A 23 9.38 13.45 -4.63
N ALA A 24 10.24 12.56 -5.14
CA ALA A 24 10.59 12.49 -6.55
C ALA A 24 9.41 12.06 -7.45
N LEU A 25 8.37 11.44 -6.89
CA LEU A 25 7.16 11.08 -7.65
C LEU A 25 6.16 12.24 -7.60
N GLU A 26 6.20 13.06 -8.65
CA GLU A 26 5.38 14.26 -8.82
C GLU A 26 4.03 13.97 -9.49
N ASN A 27 3.12 14.95 -9.44
CA ASN A 27 1.80 14.90 -10.08
C ASN A 27 0.87 13.76 -9.63
N VAL A 28 1.15 13.15 -8.47
CA VAL A 28 0.24 12.19 -7.82
C VAL A 28 -0.78 12.94 -6.98
N HIS A 29 -1.99 13.10 -7.51
CA HIS A 29 -3.11 13.68 -6.77
C HIS A 29 -3.62 12.73 -5.68
N SER A 30 -4.38 11.69 -6.05
CA SER A 30 -4.80 10.62 -5.15
C SER A 30 -4.92 9.34 -5.95
N CYS A 31 -4.26 8.26 -5.52
CA CYS A 31 -4.43 6.95 -6.16
C CYS A 31 -5.82 6.37 -5.85
N GLU A 32 -6.39 6.72 -4.70
CA GLU A 32 -7.73 6.36 -4.28
C GLU A 32 -8.41 7.58 -3.63
N ASN A 33 -9.71 7.80 -3.88
CA ASN A 33 -10.41 9.04 -3.47
C ASN A 33 -10.41 9.33 -1.95
N TRP A 34 -10.13 8.33 -1.11
CA TRP A 34 -10.11 8.46 0.35
C TRP A 34 -8.70 8.60 0.94
N LEU A 35 -7.65 8.49 0.12
CA LEU A 35 -6.27 8.69 0.56
C LEU A 35 -5.88 10.17 0.55
N PRO A 36 -4.94 10.59 1.43
CA PRO A 36 -4.39 11.92 1.37
C PRO A 36 -3.56 12.10 0.10
N ARG A 37 -3.20 13.36 -0.22
CA ARG A 37 -2.29 13.66 -1.32
C ARG A 37 -1.02 12.82 -1.22
N ARG A 38 -0.59 12.26 -2.35
CA ARG A 38 0.57 11.36 -2.47
C ARG A 38 0.43 10.03 -1.72
N GLY A 39 -0.76 9.71 -1.22
CA GLY A 39 -1.11 8.39 -0.72
C GLY A 39 -1.42 7.44 -1.88
N MET A 40 -0.91 6.21 -1.77
CA MET A 40 -1.08 5.15 -2.74
C MET A 40 -1.30 3.81 -2.03
N SER A 41 -2.20 2.98 -2.54
CA SER A 41 -2.37 1.60 -2.07
C SER A 41 -1.08 0.78 -2.19
N ALA A 42 -0.82 -0.09 -1.21
CA ALA A 42 0.41 -0.87 -1.14
C ALA A 42 0.58 -1.80 -2.36
N TRP A 43 -0.51 -2.37 -2.90
CA TRP A 43 -0.44 -3.20 -4.11
C TRP A 43 0.00 -2.42 -5.36
N ARG A 44 -0.37 -1.13 -5.47
CA ARG A 44 0.10 -0.26 -6.57
C ARG A 44 1.58 0.04 -6.42
N VAL A 45 2.02 0.31 -5.19
CA VAL A 45 3.43 0.51 -4.88
C VAL A 45 4.24 -0.74 -5.21
N ALA A 46 3.75 -1.93 -4.82
CA ALA A 46 4.41 -3.20 -5.15
C ALA A 46 4.66 -3.33 -6.65
N GLY A 47 3.65 -3.09 -7.50
CA GLY A 47 3.81 -3.13 -8.96
C GLY A 47 4.83 -2.11 -9.50
N ILE A 48 4.91 -0.91 -8.92
CA ILE A 48 5.93 0.09 -9.28
C ILE A 48 7.32 -0.41 -8.91
N ILE A 49 7.49 -0.93 -7.69
CA ILE A 49 8.78 -1.44 -7.20
C ILE A 49 9.24 -2.63 -8.04
N HIS A 50 8.30 -3.50 -8.40
CA HIS A 50 8.53 -4.64 -9.29
C HIS A 50 9.15 -4.21 -10.61
N ALA A 51 8.58 -3.17 -11.23
CA ALA A 51 9.10 -2.59 -12.47
C ALA A 51 10.45 -1.87 -12.27
N LEU A 52 10.62 -1.12 -11.17
CA LEU A 52 11.86 -0.39 -10.87
C LEU A 52 13.05 -1.31 -10.59
N GLU A 53 12.80 -2.48 -9.99
CA GLU A 53 13.82 -3.48 -9.69
C GLU A 53 14.02 -4.48 -10.85
N GLY A 54 13.21 -4.39 -11.91
CA GLY A 54 13.29 -5.26 -13.08
C GLY A 54 12.99 -6.72 -12.77
N TRP A 55 12.03 -6.98 -11.87
CA TRP A 55 11.60 -8.34 -11.57
C TRP A 55 10.62 -8.82 -12.64
N GLU A 56 10.88 -10.00 -13.21
CA GLU A 56 10.05 -10.60 -14.27
C GLU A 56 8.97 -11.54 -13.73
N THR A 57 8.98 -11.79 -12.42
CA THR A 57 7.97 -12.57 -11.70
C THR A 57 6.61 -11.90 -11.80
N HIS A 58 5.53 -12.65 -11.92
CA HIS A 58 4.19 -12.08 -12.01
C HIS A 58 3.15 -13.00 -11.39
N GLU A 59 2.02 -12.42 -10.98
CA GLU A 59 0.97 -13.15 -10.26
C GLU A 59 0.12 -14.07 -11.15
N CYS A 60 0.31 -14.05 -12.47
CA CYS A 60 -0.42 -14.89 -13.41
C CYS A 60 0.09 -16.35 -13.36
N GLY A 61 -0.62 -17.26 -12.67
CA GLY A 61 -0.28 -18.68 -12.60
C GLY A 61 -1.04 -19.49 -11.54
N ASN A 62 -0.72 -20.79 -11.37
CA ASN A 62 -1.34 -21.65 -10.36
C ASN A 62 -0.93 -21.16 -8.95
N SER A 63 -1.91 -20.62 -8.24
CA SER A 63 -1.84 -19.63 -7.16
C SER A 63 -1.33 -20.11 -5.79
N ALA A 64 -0.43 -21.09 -5.75
CA ALA A 64 0.15 -21.58 -4.49
C ALA A 64 1.52 -20.97 -4.12
N SER A 65 2.20 -20.29 -5.05
CA SER A 65 3.57 -19.80 -4.86
C SER A 65 3.71 -18.31 -4.56
N LEU A 66 2.66 -17.50 -4.68
CA LEU A 66 2.75 -16.03 -4.53
C LEU A 66 3.05 -15.54 -3.11
N MET A 67 2.69 -16.32 -2.09
CA MET A 67 3.04 -16.03 -0.70
C MET A 67 4.36 -16.70 -0.29
N VAL A 68 5.01 -17.44 -1.20
CA VAL A 68 6.13 -18.34 -0.89
C VAL A 68 7.40 -18.03 -1.69
N GLU A 69 7.30 -17.47 -2.91
CA GLU A 69 8.47 -17.26 -3.79
C GLU A 69 8.98 -15.82 -3.85
N GLU A 70 8.12 -14.81 -3.69
CA GLU A 70 8.55 -13.42 -3.53
C GLU A 70 8.61 -13.11 -2.04
N ASP A 71 9.83 -13.04 -1.51
CA ASP A 71 10.08 -12.67 -0.13
C ASP A 71 9.43 -11.30 0.15
N ILE A 72 8.35 -11.28 0.92
CA ILE A 72 7.65 -10.05 1.32
C ILE A 72 8.66 -9.06 1.91
N ASP A 73 9.69 -9.56 2.60
CA ASP A 73 10.76 -8.74 3.15
C ASP A 73 11.64 -8.12 2.06
N LYS A 74 11.87 -8.81 0.94
CA LYS A 74 12.57 -8.25 -0.24
C LYS A 74 11.77 -7.11 -0.86
N VAL A 75 10.47 -7.31 -1.11
CA VAL A 75 9.59 -6.28 -1.68
C VAL A 75 9.50 -5.10 -0.72
N TRP A 76 9.34 -5.35 0.57
CA TRP A 76 9.28 -4.34 1.62
C TRP A 76 10.58 -3.54 1.73
N ALA A 77 11.73 -4.21 1.77
CA ALA A 77 13.03 -3.56 1.82
C ALA A 77 13.25 -2.68 0.59
N ALA A 78 12.95 -3.18 -0.61
CA ALA A 78 13.04 -2.41 -1.85
C ALA A 78 12.11 -1.18 -1.80
N THR A 79 10.87 -1.37 -1.37
CA THR A 79 9.89 -0.30 -1.21
C THR A 79 10.43 0.83 -0.31
N LEU A 80 11.05 0.48 0.82
CA LEU A 80 11.66 1.45 1.71
C LEU A 80 12.90 2.13 1.11
N ARG A 81 13.73 1.42 0.33
CA ARG A 81 14.89 2.01 -0.37
C ARG A 81 14.47 3.06 -1.40
N HIS A 82 13.39 2.79 -2.16
CA HIS A 82 12.82 3.72 -3.13
C HIS A 82 12.06 4.90 -2.50
N GLY A 83 12.06 4.99 -1.16
CA GLY A 83 11.56 6.16 -0.44
C GLY A 83 10.06 6.16 -0.18
N PHE A 84 9.35 5.07 -0.49
CA PHE A 84 7.98 4.90 -0.02
C PHE A 84 7.98 4.70 1.49
N ARG A 85 6.93 5.21 2.15
CA ARG A 85 6.78 5.11 3.60
C ARG A 85 5.37 4.71 3.98
N PRO A 86 5.17 3.90 5.03
CA PRO A 86 3.83 3.52 5.46
C PRO A 86 2.98 4.75 5.76
N LEU A 87 1.72 4.73 5.31
CA LEU A 87 0.80 5.80 5.62
C LEU A 87 0.43 5.71 7.11
N ASN A 88 0.77 6.74 7.88
CA ASN A 88 0.39 6.80 9.29
C ASN A 88 -1.09 7.16 9.41
N VAL A 89 -1.97 6.16 9.33
CA VAL A 89 -3.41 6.36 9.53
C VAL A 89 -3.77 6.00 10.96
N PRO A 90 -4.41 6.89 11.73
CA PRO A 90 -4.92 6.55 13.05
C PRO A 90 -5.86 5.34 12.94
N ILE A 91 -5.63 4.33 13.77
CA ILE A 91 -6.59 3.23 13.93
C ILE A 91 -7.82 3.84 14.62
N ALA A 92 -8.94 3.89 13.91
CA ALA A 92 -10.20 4.31 14.51
C ALA A 92 -10.72 3.16 15.38
N LYS A 93 -10.59 3.32 16.71
CA LYS A 93 -11.39 2.56 17.66
C LYS A 93 -12.72 3.29 17.85
N ALA A 94 -13.80 2.52 17.89
CA ALA A 94 -15.14 3.02 18.19
C ALA A 94 -15.24 3.61 19.61
#